data_AF-A0A7C3UDB3-F1
#
_entry.id   AF-A0A7C3UDB3-F1
#
_cell.length_a   1.000
_cell.length_b   1.000
_cell.length_c   1.000
_cell.angle_alpha   90.00
_cell.angle_beta   90.00
_cell.angle_gamma   90.00
#
_symmetry.space_group_name_H-M   'P 1'
#
loop_
_entity.id
_entity.type
_entity.pdbx_description
1 polymer ?
#
loop_
_entity_poly.entity_id
_entity_poly.type
_entity_poly.pdbx_seq_one_letter_code
_entity_poly.pdbx_strand_id
1 'polypeptide(L)'
;MYKILTVKDRVKVPPEKFGLPLKDSVKAALEEEMESKIDPSLGVVLAVISVEEVGEGKILPEDPCVHYETVFKILVYKPELHELIAGEVVDNAEFGAFIRVGPLDGLVHISQIMDDFVSYDNKNSIFVGKQ
;
A
#
# COMPACT_ATOMS: atom_id res chain seq x y z
N MET A 1 0.38 -2.37 9.98
CA MET A 1 1.46 -1.39 10.25
C MET A 1 2.24 -0.91 9.03
N TYR A 2 2.89 0.27 9.14
CA TYR A 2 3.91 0.75 8.20
C TYR A 2 5.23 -0.01 8.39
N LYS A 3 5.85 -0.44 7.29
CA LYS A 3 7.14 -1.13 7.29
C LYS A 3 8.01 -0.62 6.14
N ILE A 4 9.32 -0.60 6.36
CA ILE A 4 10.31 -0.39 5.30
C ILE A 4 10.83 -1.76 4.89
N LEU A 5 10.63 -2.14 3.63
CA LEU A 5 11.13 -3.39 3.07
C LEU A 5 12.27 -3.09 2.10
N THR A 6 13.32 -3.92 2.15
CA THR A 6 14.37 -3.92 1.13
C THR A 6 14.03 -5.03 0.14
N VAL A 7 13.82 -4.64 -1.12
CA VAL A 7 13.41 -5.55 -2.19
C VAL A 7 14.50 -5.59 -3.25
N LYS A 8 14.78 -6.79 -3.76
CA LYS A 8 15.64 -6.99 -4.91
C LYS A 8 14.77 -7.45 -6.06
N ASP A 9 14.64 -6.62 -7.09
CA ASP A 9 13.81 -6.92 -8.25
C ASP A 9 14.39 -6.35 -9.55
N ARG A 10 13.86 -6.82 -10.67
CA ARG A 10 14.19 -6.34 -12.01
C ARG A 10 13.28 -5.17 -12.38
N VAL A 11 13.90 -4.03 -12.64
CA VAL A 11 13.21 -2.81 -13.03
C VAL A 11 13.39 -2.59 -14.51
N LYS A 12 12.27 -2.41 -15.21
CA LYS A 12 12.27 -2.02 -16.62
C LYS A 12 12.36 -0.50 -16.73
N VAL A 13 13.39 -0.01 -17.39
CA VAL A 13 13.55 1.42 -17.68
C VAL A 13 13.22 1.65 -19.16
N PRO A 14 12.16 2.41 -19.49
CA PRO A 14 11.82 2.71 -20.87
C PRO A 14 12.85 3.67 -21.50
N PRO A 15 13.05 3.62 -22.83
CA PRO A 15 14.02 4.47 -23.55
C PRO A 15 13.87 5.96 -23.32
N GLU A 16 12.63 6.42 -23.09
CA GLU A 16 12.32 7.83 -22.82
C GLU A 16 13.05 8.36 -21.58
N LYS A 17 13.40 7.47 -20.65
CA LYS A 17 14.07 7.81 -19.38
C LYS A 17 15.60 7.67 -19.46
N PHE A 18 16.19 7.33 -20.61
CA PHE A 18 17.65 7.17 -20.75
C PHE A 18 18.42 8.49 -20.68
N GLY A 19 17.74 9.63 -20.84
CA GLY A 19 18.36 10.96 -20.73
C GLY A 19 18.68 11.41 -19.30
N LEU A 20 18.17 10.70 -18.29
CA LEU A 20 18.41 11.00 -16.88
C LEU A 20 19.62 10.24 -16.33
N PRO A 21 20.23 10.68 -15.21
CA PRO A 21 21.21 9.87 -14.50
C PRO A 21 20.63 8.49 -14.15
N LEU A 22 21.45 7.44 -14.27
CA LEU A 22 21.00 6.05 -14.11
C LEU A 22 20.11 5.81 -12.88
N LYS A 23 20.53 6.33 -11.71
CA LYS A 23 19.78 6.20 -10.47
C LYS A 23 18.42 6.88 -10.53
N ASP A 24 18.33 8.04 -11.18
CA ASP A 24 17.10 8.81 -11.31
C ASP A 24 16.15 8.16 -12.32
N SER A 25 16.67 7.65 -13.44
CA SER A 25 15.89 6.88 -14.42
C SER A 25 15.26 5.64 -13.78
N VAL A 26 16.06 4.88 -13.01
CA VAL A 26 15.63 3.67 -12.31
C VAL A 26 14.61 4.03 -11.23
N LYS A 27 14.86 5.07 -10.45
CA LYS A 27 13.93 5.53 -9.41
C LYS A 27 12.59 5.95 -10.01
N ALA A 28 12.59 6.77 -11.07
CA ALA A 28 11.37 7.21 -11.73
C ALA A 28 10.62 6.06 -12.41
N ALA A 29 11.32 5.04 -12.90
CA ALA A 29 10.68 3.83 -13.42
C ALA A 29 10.06 2.98 -12.29
N LEU A 30 10.77 2.84 -11.16
CA LEU A 30 10.28 2.16 -9.96
C LEU A 30 9.05 2.82 -9.37
N GLU A 31 9.03 4.16 -9.28
CA GLU A 31 7.88 4.90 -8.75
C GLU A 31 6.63 4.62 -9.59
N GLU A 32 6.72 4.72 -10.92
CA GLU A 32 5.60 4.40 -11.81
C GLU A 32 5.18 2.92 -11.75
N GLU A 33 6.12 1.99 -11.62
CA GLU A 33 5.79 0.56 -11.59
C GLU A 33 5.18 0.11 -10.26
N MET A 34 5.57 0.76 -9.16
CA MET A 34 5.15 0.40 -7.81
C MET A 34 3.91 1.19 -7.35
N GLU A 35 3.59 2.30 -8.00
CA GLU A 35 2.39 3.08 -7.73
C GLU A 35 1.14 2.18 -7.80
N SER A 36 0.36 2.20 -6.72
CA SER A 36 -0.91 1.47 -6.58
C SER A 36 -0.83 -0.06 -6.62
N LYS A 37 0.36 -0.67 -6.49
CA LYS A 37 0.47 -2.12 -6.33
C LYS A 37 0.06 -2.53 -4.91
N ILE A 38 -0.91 -3.44 -4.86
CA ILE A 38 -1.28 -4.19 -3.66
C ILE A 38 -0.80 -5.62 -3.88
N ASP A 39 0.17 -6.04 -3.08
CA ASP A 39 0.69 -7.40 -3.13
C ASP A 39 0.33 -8.11 -1.81
N PRO A 40 -0.23 -9.33 -1.82
CA PRO A 40 -0.59 -10.04 -0.59
C PRO A 40 0.61 -10.30 0.34
N SER A 41 1.81 -10.44 -0.22
CA SER A 41 3.04 -10.69 0.53
C SER A 41 3.66 -9.40 1.07
N LEU A 42 3.70 -8.32 0.28
CA LEU A 42 4.32 -7.05 0.67
C LEU A 42 3.35 -6.10 1.39
N GLY A 43 2.06 -6.18 1.10
CA GLY A 43 1.03 -5.22 1.52
C GLY A 43 0.78 -4.15 0.47
N VAL A 44 0.28 -3.01 0.91
CA VAL A 44 0.05 -1.83 0.06
C VAL A 44 1.36 -1.06 -0.07
N VAL A 45 1.88 -0.92 -1.29
CA VAL A 45 3.08 -0.10 -1.52
C VAL A 45 2.68 1.38 -1.54
N LEU A 46 3.37 2.18 -0.73
CA LEU A 46 3.08 3.62 -0.58
C LEU A 46 4.09 4.50 -1.30
N ALA A 47 5.38 4.18 -1.20
CA ALA A 47 6.42 4.98 -1.81
C ALA A 47 7.73 4.19 -1.95
N VAL A 48 8.53 4.56 -2.94
CA VAL A 48 9.93 4.14 -3.05
C VAL A 48 10.79 5.14 -2.27
N ILE A 49 11.53 4.65 -1.28
CA ILE A 49 12.33 5.49 -0.37
C ILE A 49 13.70 5.78 -0.98
N SER A 50 14.41 4.74 -1.41
CA SER A 50 15.76 4.84 -1.93
C SER A 50 16.10 3.69 -2.87
N VAL A 51 16.96 3.96 -3.83
CA VAL A 51 17.62 2.95 -4.66
C VAL A 51 19.06 2.81 -4.16
N GLU A 52 19.37 1.65 -3.58
CA GLU A 52 20.67 1.38 -2.95
C GLU A 52 21.68 0.93 -4.01
N GLU A 53 21.31 -0.09 -4.79
CA GLU A 53 22.17 -0.70 -5.80
C GLU A 53 21.46 -0.85 -7.15
N VAL A 54 22.19 -0.57 -8.23
CA VAL A 54 21.76 -0.79 -9.61
C VAL A 54 22.81 -1.66 -10.28
N GLY A 55 22.41 -2.88 -10.65
CA GLY A 55 23.25 -3.84 -11.35
C GLY A 55 23.36 -3.57 -12.84
N GLU A 56 23.84 -4.57 -13.59
CA GLU A 56 23.98 -4.46 -15.04
C GLU A 56 22.62 -4.43 -15.74
N GLY A 57 22.48 -3.51 -16.69
CA GLY A 57 21.31 -3.40 -17.55
C GLY A 57 21.36 -4.42 -18.68
N LYS A 58 20.29 -5.19 -18.85
CA LYS A 58 20.13 -6.15 -19.97
C LYS A 58 19.00 -5.70 -20.87
N ILE A 59 19.25 -5.67 -22.17
CA ILE A 59 18.20 -5.45 -23.18
C ILE A 59 17.78 -6.82 -23.69
N LEU A 60 16.49 -7.11 -23.64
CA LEU A 60 15.95 -8.36 -24.15
C LEU A 60 15.62 -8.20 -25.64
N PRO A 61 15.75 -9.26 -26.45
CA PRO A 61 15.20 -9.23 -27.80
C PRO A 61 13.71 -8.87 -27.76
N GLU A 62 13.27 -8.01 -28.68
CA GLU A 62 11.87 -7.56 -28.81
C GLU A 62 11.34 -6.61 -27.72
N ASP A 63 12.16 -6.25 -26.70
CA ASP A 63 11.81 -5.24 -25.70
C ASP A 63 12.80 -4.07 -25.76
N PRO A 64 12.36 -2.84 -26.10
CA PRO A 64 13.24 -1.69 -26.14
C PRO A 64 13.67 -1.21 -24.73
N CYS A 65 13.10 -1.74 -23.65
CA CYS A 65 13.46 -1.38 -22.28
C CYS A 65 14.79 -2.01 -21.85
N VAL A 66 15.51 -1.31 -20.97
CA VAL A 66 16.66 -1.88 -20.27
C VAL A 66 16.20 -2.41 -18.92
N HIS A 67 16.51 -3.68 -18.65
CA HIS A 67 16.18 -4.38 -17.41
C HIS A 67 17.36 -4.32 -16.46
N TYR A 68 17.20 -3.62 -15.34
CA TYR A 68 18.23 -3.52 -14.30
C TYR A 68 17.87 -4.38 -13.10
N GLU A 69 18.80 -5.20 -12.62
CA GLU A 69 18.66 -5.84 -11.31
C GLU A 69 18.97 -4.80 -10.22
N THR A 70 17.98 -4.44 -9.43
CA THR A 70 18.09 -3.31 -8.50
C THR A 70 17.72 -3.72 -7.09
N VAL A 71 18.40 -3.13 -6.11
CA VAL A 71 18.06 -3.25 -4.68
C VAL A 71 17.56 -1.89 -4.23
N PHE A 72 16.33 -1.84 -3.75
CA PHE A 72 15.66 -0.62 -3.35
C PHE A 72 14.84 -0.82 -2.08
N LYS A 73 14.57 0.29 -1.38
CA LYS A 73 13.73 0.31 -0.19
C LYS A 73 12.37 0.89 -0.52
N ILE A 74 11.32 0.22 -0.07
CA ILE A 74 9.94 0.68 -0.22
C ILE A 74 9.28 0.86 1.15
N LEU A 75 8.43 1.87 1.24
CA LEU A 75 7.48 2.04 2.33
C LEU A 75 6.21 1.27 1.97
N VAL A 76 5.84 0.31 2.80
CA VAL A 76 4.61 -0.46 2.65
C VAL A 76 3.73 -0.32 3.88
N TYR A 77 2.43 -0.50 3.69
CA TYR A 77 1.47 -0.68 4.76
C TYR A 77 0.89 -2.09 4.68
N LYS A 78 1.16 -2.90 5.71
CA LYS A 78 0.66 -4.26 5.83
C LYS A 78 0.02 -4.45 7.20
N PRO A 79 -1.32 -4.55 7.31
CA PRO A 79 -1.97 -4.91 8.55
C PRO A 79 -1.69 -6.38 8.88
N GLU A 80 -1.48 -6.69 10.17
CA GLU A 80 -1.32 -8.05 10.66
C GLU A 80 -2.58 -8.52 11.42
N LEU A 81 -2.78 -9.84 11.44
CA LEU A 81 -3.91 -10.42 12.15
C LEU A 81 -3.76 -10.18 13.67
N HIS A 82 -4.83 -9.72 14.30
CA HIS A 82 -4.87 -9.35 15.73
C HIS A 82 -3.99 -8.14 16.12
N GLU A 83 -3.56 -7.34 15.14
CA GLU A 83 -2.88 -6.06 15.40
C GLU A 83 -3.86 -5.04 15.99
N LEU A 84 -3.48 -4.37 17.08
CA LEU A 84 -4.23 -3.23 17.63
C LEU A 84 -3.82 -1.95 16.91
N ILE A 85 -4.79 -1.27 16.28
CA ILE A 85 -4.55 -0.08 15.45
C ILE A 85 -5.56 1.00 15.83
N ALA A 86 -5.10 2.25 15.87
CA ALA A 86 -5.98 3.41 15.97
C ALA A 86 -6.45 3.83 14.57
N GLY A 87 -7.73 4.15 14.44
CA GLY A 87 -8.31 4.61 13.19
C GLY A 87 -9.40 5.64 13.42
N GLU A 88 -9.78 6.33 12.34
CA GLU A 88 -10.84 7.33 12.34
C GLU A 88 -12.09 6.74 11.68
N VAL A 89 -13.25 6.92 12.29
CA VAL A 89 -14.52 6.49 11.68
C VAL A 89 -14.81 7.42 10.51
N VAL A 90 -14.85 6.88 9.30
CA VAL A 90 -15.10 7.64 8.07
C VAL A 90 -16.54 7.57 7.63
N ASP A 91 -17.21 6.45 7.88
CA ASP A 91 -18.61 6.26 7.49
C ASP A 91 -19.28 5.20 8.38
N ASN A 92 -20.58 5.36 8.59
CA ASN A 92 -21.41 4.40 9.32
C ASN A 92 -22.51 3.89 8.40
N ALA A 93 -22.65 2.57 8.31
CA ALA A 93 -23.67 1.89 7.55
C ALA A 93 -24.51 0.99 8.46
N GLU A 94 -25.67 0.56 7.99
CA GLU A 94 -26.59 -0.29 8.77
C GLU A 94 -25.93 -1.60 9.26
N PHE A 95 -24.93 -2.11 8.54
CA PHE A 95 -24.23 -3.35 8.85
C PHE A 95 -22.90 -3.17 9.59
N GLY A 96 -22.41 -1.93 9.77
CA GLY A 96 -21.12 -1.70 10.41
C GLY A 96 -20.52 -0.31 10.19
N ALA A 97 -19.36 -0.10 10.80
CA ALA A 97 -18.59 1.13 10.69
C ALA A 97 -17.39 0.92 9.77
N PHE A 98 -17.13 1.88 8.88
CA PHE A 98 -15.89 1.98 8.13
C PHE A 98 -14.92 2.85 8.92
N ILE A 99 -13.76 2.27 9.22
CA ILE A 99 -12.70 2.91 10.00
C ILE A 99 -11.46 2.99 9.12
N ARG A 100 -11.00 4.20 8.86
CA ARG A 100 -9.75 4.43 8.15
C ARG A 100 -8.57 4.09 9.05
N VAL A 101 -7.76 3.14 8.58
CA VAL A 101 -6.53 2.67 9.21
C VAL A 101 -5.37 2.91 8.26
N GLY A 102 -4.83 4.12 8.31
CA GLY A 102 -3.76 4.56 7.42
C GLY A 102 -4.24 4.68 5.96
N PRO A 103 -3.64 3.94 5.00
CA PRO A 103 -4.03 3.99 3.58
C PRO A 103 -5.18 3.03 3.21
N LEU A 104 -5.72 2.28 4.18
CA LEU A 104 -6.81 1.32 3.97
C LEU A 104 -8.00 1.68 4.85
N ASP A 105 -9.19 1.27 4.41
CA ASP A 105 -10.41 1.33 5.22
C ASP A 105 -10.75 -0.09 5.70
N GLY A 106 -10.96 -0.23 7.01
CA GLY A 106 -11.38 -1.46 7.67
C GLY A 106 -12.86 -1.42 8.00
N LEU A 107 -13.54 -2.56 7.85
CA LEU A 107 -14.94 -2.70 8.22
C LEU A 107 -15.04 -3.39 9.57
N VAL A 108 -15.74 -2.75 10.51
CA VAL A 108 -16.17 -3.38 11.76
C VAL A 108 -17.66 -3.65 11.66
N HIS A 109 -18.02 -4.93 11.62
CA HIS A 109 -19.42 -5.35 11.60
C HIS A 109 -20.13 -4.89 12.87
N ILE A 110 -21.42 -4.53 12.79
CA ILE A 110 -22.21 -3.98 13.91
C ILE A 110 -22.15 -4.84 15.18
N SER A 111 -22.09 -6.16 15.03
CA SER A 111 -22.00 -7.12 16.14
C SER A 111 -20.62 -7.20 16.81
N GLN A 112 -19.63 -6.48 16.29
CA GLN A 112 -18.23 -6.48 16.77
C GLN A 112 -17.83 -5.10 17.34
N ILE A 113 -18.76 -4.13 17.38
CA ILE A 113 -18.49 -2.77 17.86
C ILE A 113 -18.37 -2.74 19.39
N MET A 114 -19.23 -3.46 20.11
CA MET A 114 -19.22 -3.56 21.57
C MET A 114 -19.89 -4.86 22.03
N ASP A 115 -19.56 -5.30 23.24
CA ASP A 115 -20.19 -6.43 23.93
C ASP A 115 -21.56 -6.02 24.51
N ASP A 116 -22.44 -5.48 23.67
CA ASP A 116 -23.80 -5.06 24.04
C ASP A 116 -24.73 -5.07 22.82
N PHE A 117 -26.04 -4.92 23.03
CA PHE A 117 -27.01 -4.76 21.95
C PHE A 117 -26.85 -3.39 21.29
N VAL A 118 -26.25 -3.39 20.09
CA VAL A 118 -26.06 -2.19 19.27
C VAL A 118 -27.27 -1.97 18.36
N SER A 119 -27.85 -0.78 18.43
CA SER A 119 -28.87 -0.32 17.47
C SER A 119 -28.31 0.79 16.60
N TYR A 120 -28.65 0.77 15.30
CA TYR A 120 -28.26 1.81 14.36
C TYR A 120 -29.40 2.82 14.18
N ASP A 121 -29.13 4.10 14.42
CA ASP A 121 -30.06 5.18 14.14
C ASP A 121 -29.80 5.75 12.75
N ASN A 122 -30.64 5.34 11.79
CA ASN A 122 -30.59 5.79 10.40
C ASN A 122 -30.72 7.31 10.21
N LYS A 123 -31.30 8.04 11.17
CA LYS A 123 -31.49 9.49 11.02
C LYS A 123 -30.21 10.27 11.30
N ASN A 124 -29.36 9.76 12.18
CA ASN A 124 -28.16 10.44 12.65
C ASN A 124 -26.87 9.70 12.27
N SER A 125 -26.98 8.53 11.63
CA SER A 125 -25.87 7.64 11.30
C SER A 125 -24.97 7.33 12.50
N ILE A 126 -25.60 7.02 13.64
CA ILE A 126 -24.92 6.70 14.90
C ILE A 126 -25.28 5.29 15.39
N PHE A 127 -24.33 4.66 16.07
CA PHE A 127 -24.55 3.43 16.82
C PHE A 127 -24.84 3.77 18.29
N VAL A 128 -25.90 3.19 18.84
CA VAL A 128 -26.31 3.37 20.24
C VAL A 128 -26.37 2.01 20.91
N GLY A 129 -25.56 1.83 21.97
CA GLY A 129 -25.63 0.67 22.87
C GLY A 129 -26.79 0.80 23.85
N LYS A 130 -27.51 -0.30 24.08
CA LYS A 130 -28.55 -0.38 25.11
C LYS A 130 -28.04 -1.21 26.29
N GLN A 131 -27.48 -0.53 27.29
CA GLN A 131 -27.25 -1.13 28.62
C GLN A 131 -28.54 -1.67 29.24
#